data_AF-A0AAW5TXF2-F1
#
_entry.id   AF-A0AAW5TXF2-F1
#
_cell.length_a   1.000
_cell.length_b   1.000
_cell.length_c   1.000
_cell.angle_alpha   90.00
_cell.angle_beta   90.00
_cell.angle_gamma   90.00
#
_symmetry.space_group_name_H-M   'P 1'
#
loop_
_entity.id
_entity.type
_entity.pdbx_description
1 polymer ?
#
loop_
_entity_poly.entity_id
_entity_poly.type
_entity_poly.pdbx_seq_one_letter_code
_entity_poly.pdbx_strand_id
1 'polypeptide(L)'
;MLELHNQNRGTGKTTKIIELMEQDESALCLVPNSMIKRYNFPKNLQKRILVGVNLEHLIDELRSMRFTKLFIDELSYSKFNLAELFYELGRSRIQVIVFGTDQ
;
A
#
# COMPACT_ATOMS: atom_id res chain seq x y z
N MET A 1 2.07 5.10 -12.48
CA MET A 1 3.55 4.94 -12.45
C MET A 1 3.86 4.00 -11.30
N LEU A 2 4.68 2.97 -11.51
CA LEU A 2 5.07 1.98 -10.50
C LEU A 2 6.51 2.25 -10.06
N GLU A 3 6.74 2.40 -8.77
CA GLU A 3 8.06 2.57 -8.16
C GLU A 3 8.31 1.44 -7.16
N LEU A 4 9.49 0.84 -7.21
CA LEU A 4 9.88 -0.27 -6.36
C LEU A 4 11.08 0.13 -5.50
N HIS A 5 10.89 0.16 -4.19
CA HIS A 5 11.94 0.36 -3.19
C HIS A 5 12.19 -0.97 -2.48
N ASN A 6 13.08 -1.78 -3.06
CA ASN A 6 13.61 -2.94 -2.35
C ASN A 6 14.67 -2.46 -1.33
N GLN A 7 14.40 -2.69 -0.05
CA GLN A 7 15.29 -2.33 1.05
C GLN A 7 15.37 -3.46 2.05
N ASN A 8 16.50 -3.58 2.75
CA ASN A 8 16.69 -4.54 3.83
C ASN A 8 15.64 -4.39 4.95
N ARG A 9 15.45 -5.43 5.77
CA ARG A 9 14.62 -5.33 6.99
C ARG A 9 15.25 -4.34 7.98
N GLY A 10 14.41 -3.64 8.73
CA GLY A 10 14.85 -2.70 9.77
C GLY A 10 15.33 -1.33 9.26
N THR A 11 15.15 -1.01 7.97
CA THR A 11 15.57 0.28 7.38
C THR A 11 14.57 1.43 7.57
N GLY A 12 13.47 1.20 8.30
CA GLY A 12 12.45 2.24 8.53
C GLY A 12 11.47 2.46 7.38
N LYS A 13 11.23 1.45 6.52
CA LYS A 13 10.24 1.50 5.42
C LYS A 13 8.89 2.07 5.85
N THR A 14 8.28 1.48 6.89
CA THR A 14 6.97 1.91 7.40
C THR A 14 7.01 3.36 7.91
N THR A 15 8.07 3.76 8.62
CA THR A 15 8.28 5.15 9.05
C THR A 15 8.30 6.09 7.85
N LYS A 16 8.99 5.70 6.77
CA LYS A 16 9.04 6.52 5.56
C LYS A 16 7.68 6.67 4.90
N ILE A 17 6.88 5.60 4.84
CA ILE A 17 5.52 5.65 4.34
C ILE A 17 4.67 6.62 5.17
N ILE A 18 4.77 6.56 6.50
CA ILE A 18 4.02 7.45 7.40
C ILE A 18 4.33 8.93 7.10
N GLU A 19 5.62 9.30 7.02
CA GLU A 19 6.05 10.66 6.68
C GLU A 19 5.45 11.12 5.34
N LEU A 20 5.47 10.26 4.32
CA LEU A 20 4.93 10.57 3.00
C LEU A 20 3.40 10.70 3.00
N MET A 21 2.70 9.88 3.79
CA MET A 21 1.25 9.96 3.94
C MET A 21 0.78 11.19 4.72
N GLU A 22 1.60 11.70 5.65
CA GLU A 22 1.31 12.96 6.35
C GLU A 22 1.39 14.17 5.40
N GLN A 23 2.21 14.09 4.35
CA GLN A 23 2.33 15.13 3.33
C GLN A 23 1.31 15.02 2.19
N ASP A 24 0.62 13.88 2.08
CA ASP A 24 -0.35 13.59 1.02
C ASP A 24 -1.63 13.00 1.60
N GLU A 25 -2.64 13.85 1.81
CA GLU A 25 -3.94 13.43 2.34
C GLU A 25 -4.70 12.48 1.40
N SER A 26 -4.35 12.47 0.11
CA SER A 26 -4.96 11.63 -0.91
C SER A 26 -4.24 10.28 -1.08
N ALA A 27 -3.22 10.00 -0.26
CA ALA A 27 -2.53 8.72 -0.27
C ALA A 27 -3.22 7.69 0.62
N LEU A 28 -3.23 6.45 0.12
CA LEU A 28 -3.60 5.25 0.86
C LEU A 28 -2.37 4.35 1.05
N CYS A 29 -2.43 3.44 2.01
CA CYS A 29 -1.41 2.42 2.20
C CYS A 29 -2.03 1.03 2.35
N LEU A 30 -1.47 0.05 1.66
CA LEU A 30 -1.84 -1.36 1.75
C LEU A 30 -0.81 -2.09 2.61
N VAL A 31 -1.31 -2.84 3.60
CA VAL A 31 -0.49 -3.67 4.50
C VAL A 31 -1.01 -5.11 4.50
N PRO A 32 -0.16 -6.11 4.77
CA PRO A 32 -0.56 -7.53 4.67
C PRO A 32 -1.47 -7.98 5.82
N ASN A 33 -1.48 -7.29 6.97
CA ASN A 33 -2.31 -7.68 8.10
C ASN A 33 -2.74 -6.49 8.99
N SER A 34 -3.78 -6.72 9.79
CA SER A 34 -4.36 -5.69 10.66
C SER A 34 -3.48 -5.31 11.85
N MET A 35 -2.50 -6.15 12.22
CA MET A 35 -1.56 -5.82 13.30
C MET A 35 -0.65 -4.67 12.85
N ILE A 36 -0.09 -4.72 11.64
CA ILE A 36 0.74 -3.63 11.10
C ILE A 36 -0.04 -2.31 11.12
N LYS A 37 -1.27 -2.31 10.62
CA LYS A 37 -2.18 -1.14 10.67
C LYS A 37 -2.34 -0.58 12.08
N ARG A 38 -2.52 -1.43 13.10
CA ARG A 38 -2.80 -1.01 14.47
C ARG A 38 -1.57 -0.55 15.24
N TYR A 39 -0.43 -1.23 15.06
CA TYR A 39 0.77 -1.02 15.86
C TYR A 39 1.77 -0.08 15.22
N ASN A 40 1.86 -0.05 13.88
CA ASN A 40 2.90 0.74 13.21
C ASN A 40 2.38 2.11 12.75
N PHE A 41 1.07 2.26 12.51
CA PHE A 41 0.49 3.50 11.98
C PHE A 41 -0.21 4.35 13.06
N PRO A 42 0.03 5.67 13.09
CA PRO A 42 -0.70 6.64 13.92
C PRO A 42 -2.22 6.58 13.74
N LYS A 43 -3.00 6.80 14.81
CA LYS A 43 -4.47 6.68 14.79
C LYS A 43 -5.18 7.51 13.71
N ASN A 44 -4.67 8.71 13.42
CA ASN A 44 -5.19 9.59 12.37
C ASN A 44 -5.00 9.00 10.96
N LEU A 45 -3.94 8.21 10.74
CA LEU A 45 -3.67 7.58 9.44
C LEU A 45 -4.39 6.25 9.26
N GLN A 46 -4.79 5.57 10.35
CA GLN A 46 -5.37 4.22 10.28
C GLN A 46 -6.60 4.09 9.37
N LYS A 47 -7.39 5.16 9.17
CA LYS A 47 -8.53 5.14 8.23
C LYS A 47 -8.11 5.03 6.76
N ARG A 48 -6.86 5.37 6.45
CA ARG A 48 -6.25 5.32 5.10
C ARG A 48 -5.39 4.08 4.89
N ILE A 49 -5.38 3.15 5.85
CA ILE A 49 -4.64 1.89 5.78
C ILE A 49 -5.61 0.75 5.44
N LEU A 50 -5.39 0.15 4.29
CA LEU A 50 -6.11 -1.01 3.77
C LEU A 50 -5.38 -2.30 4.18
N VAL A 51 -6.14 -3.35 4.48
CA VAL A 51 -5.57 -4.64 4.90
C VAL A 51 -5.82 -5.66 3.79
N GLY A 52 -4.73 -6.08 3.16
CA GLY A 52 -4.76 -6.92 1.97
C GLY A 52 -5.02 -8.41 2.23
N VAL A 53 -6.21 -8.76 2.72
CA VAL A 53 -6.56 -10.17 3.04
C VAL A 53 -7.12 -10.92 1.83
N ASN A 54 -7.89 -10.23 0.96
CA ASN A 54 -8.46 -10.79 -0.27
C ASN A 54 -8.37 -9.73 -1.39
N LEU A 55 -7.87 -10.12 -2.56
CA LEU A 55 -7.63 -9.22 -3.69
C LEU A 55 -8.93 -8.69 -4.32
N GLU A 56 -9.95 -9.53 -4.51
CA GLU A 56 -11.21 -9.12 -5.15
C GLU A 56 -11.90 -8.03 -4.32
N HIS A 57 -12.03 -8.28 -3.02
CA HIS A 57 -12.57 -7.30 -2.08
C HIS A 57 -11.73 -6.02 -2.03
N LEU A 58 -10.40 -6.14 -2.11
CA LEU A 58 -9.51 -4.97 -2.13
C LEU A 58 -9.74 -4.12 -3.38
N ILE A 59 -9.88 -4.73 -4.56
CA ILE A 59 -10.13 -4.00 -5.82
C ILE A 59 -11.46 -3.25 -5.73
N ASP A 60 -12.51 -3.87 -5.19
CA ASP A 60 -13.81 -3.22 -5.01
C ASP A 60 -13.76 -2.07 -4.00
N GLU A 61 -13.05 -2.26 -2.87
CA GLU A 61 -12.83 -1.20 -1.89
C GLU A 61 -12.07 -0.03 -2.51
N LEU A 62 -10.98 -0.28 -3.24
CA LEU A 62 -10.20 0.73 -3.94
C LEU A 62 -11.05 1.51 -4.95
N ARG A 63 -11.92 0.85 -5.71
CA ARG A 63 -12.82 1.52 -6.68
C ARG A 63 -13.79 2.49 -6.02
N SER A 64 -14.15 2.26 -4.77
CA SER A 64 -15.05 3.15 -4.01
C SER A 64 -14.35 4.37 -3.41
N MET A 65 -13.02 4.37 -3.36
CA MET A 65 -12.22 5.41 -2.71
C MET A 65 -11.66 6.41 -3.73
N ARG A 66 -11.60 7.68 -3.33
CA ARG A 66 -10.91 8.73 -4.10
C ARG A 66 -9.49 8.91 -3.55
N PHE A 67 -8.50 8.51 -4.33
CA PHE A 67 -7.08 8.62 -3.98
C PHE A 67 -6.24 8.75 -5.26
N THR A 68 -4.98 9.19 -5.12
CA THR A 68 -4.06 9.34 -6.28
C THR A 68 -2.82 8.48 -6.17
N LYS A 69 -2.52 8.01 -4.95
CA LYS A 69 -1.30 7.29 -4.63
C LYS A 69 -1.59 6.14 -3.68
N LEU A 70 -1.01 4.98 -3.96
CA LEU A 70 -1.03 3.80 -3.10
C LEU A 70 0.39 3.43 -2.71
N PHE A 71 0.67 3.49 -1.41
CA PHE A 71 1.84 2.84 -0.84
C PHE A 71 1.54 1.37 -0.58
N ILE A 72 2.52 0.50 -0.77
CA ILE A 72 2.42 -0.91 -0.35
C ILE A 72 3.58 -1.21 0.59
N ASP A 73 3.26 -1.55 1.84
CA ASP A 73 4.23 -1.94 2.87
C ASP A 73 4.24 -3.47 2.99
N GLU A 74 5.23 -4.09 2.37
CA GLU A 74 5.35 -5.53 2.15
C GLU A 74 4.33 -6.14 1.16
N LEU A 75 4.82 -7.01 0.29
CA LEU A 75 4.00 -7.74 -0.69
C LEU A 75 3.82 -9.18 -0.22
N SER A 76 2.58 -9.60 0.05
CA SER A 76 2.25 -10.98 0.43
C SER A 76 1.31 -11.66 -0.58
N TYR A 77 1.32 -11.20 -1.83
CA TYR A 77 0.46 -11.72 -2.90
C TYR A 77 1.24 -12.58 -3.90
N SER A 78 0.52 -13.48 -4.58
CA SER A 78 1.06 -14.19 -5.74
C SER A 78 1.43 -13.20 -6.84
N LYS A 79 2.36 -13.60 -7.73
CA LYS A 79 2.76 -12.76 -8.88
C LYS A 79 1.59 -12.40 -9.79
N PHE A 80 0.62 -13.31 -9.96
CA PHE A 80 -0.58 -13.07 -10.76
C PHE A 80 -1.49 -12.01 -10.12
N ASN A 81 -1.73 -12.11 -8.81
CA ASN A 81 -2.54 -11.16 -8.07
C ASN A 81 -1.91 -9.75 -8.07
N LEU A 82 -0.58 -9.67 -7.98
CA LEU A 82 0.13 -8.40 -8.08
C LEU A 82 0.04 -7.78 -9.48
N ALA A 83 0.15 -8.60 -10.53
CA ALA A 83 0.02 -8.12 -11.90
C ALA A 83 -1.38 -7.55 -12.17
N GLU A 84 -2.44 -8.23 -11.70
CA GLU A 84 -3.81 -7.75 -11.79
C GLU A 84 -4.02 -6.45 -11.02
N LEU A 85 -3.55 -6.38 -9.76
CA LEU A 85 -3.62 -5.17 -8.94
C LEU A 85 -2.95 -3.98 -9.64
N PHE A 86 -1.72 -4.15 -10.12
CA PHE A 86 -0.97 -3.08 -10.77
C PHE A 86 -1.59 -2.66 -12.09
N TYR A 87 -2.19 -3.59 -12.84
CA TYR A 87 -2.91 -3.28 -14.07
C TYR A 87 -4.14 -2.39 -13.78
N GLU A 88 -4.98 -2.77 -12.82
CA GLU A 88 -6.19 -2.01 -12.46
C GLU A 88 -5.86 -0.61 -11.91
N LEU A 89 -4.83 -0.51 -11.05
CA LEU A 89 -4.35 0.77 -10.54
C LEU A 89 -3.76 1.65 -11.64
N GLY A 90 -3.01 1.05 -12.58
CA GLY A 90 -2.44 1.74 -13.73
C GLY A 90 -3.52 2.32 -14.66
N ARG A 91 -4.58 1.54 -14.95
CA ARG A 91 -5.75 2.02 -15.73
C ARG A 91 -6.42 3.22 -15.08
N SER A 92 -6.44 3.25 -13.75
CA SER A 92 -7.02 4.34 -12.95
C SER A 92 -6.05 5.51 -12.73
N ARG A 93 -4.87 5.51 -13.38
CA ARG A 93 -3.81 6.53 -13.24
C ARG A 93 -3.32 6.74 -11.80
N ILE A 94 -3.40 5.69 -10.97
CA ILE A 94 -2.85 5.72 -9.62
C ILE A 94 -1.33 5.54 -9.66
N GLN A 95 -0.61 6.32 -8.84
CA GLN A 95 0.80 6.08 -8.57
C GLN A 95 0.94 4.99 -7.50
N VAL A 96 1.73 3.97 -7.79
CA VAL A 96 1.96 2.86 -6.86
C VAL A 96 3.43 2.88 -6.44
N ILE A 97 3.68 2.96 -5.14
CA ILE A 97 5.03 2.97 -4.56
C ILE A 97 5.13 1.81 -3.59
N VAL A 98 5.99 0.85 -3.90
CA VAL A 98 6.16 -0.37 -3.11
C VAL A 98 7.41 -0.25 -2.26
N PHE A 99 7.27 -0.49 -0.97
CA PHE A 99 8.38 -0.68 -0.04
C PHE A 99 8.42 -2.15 0.36
N GLY A 100 9.42 -2.86 -0.14
CA GLY A 100 9.56 -4.30 0.04
C GLY A 100 10.94 -4.69 0.54
N THR A 101 11.10 -5.98 0.81
CA THR A 101 12.42 -6.61 0.93
C THR A 101 12.42 -7.77 -0.05
N ASP A 102 13.41 -7.86 -0.93
CA ASP A 102 13.62 -9.08 -1.70
C ASP A 102 13.94 -10.21 -0.72
N GLN A 103 13.17 -11.28 -0.80
CA GLN A 103 13.48 -12.57 -0.18
C GLN A 103 13.86 -13.56 -1.27
#